data_AF-A0A2E8M4X9-F1
#
_entry.id   AF-A0A2E8M4X9-F1
#
_cell.length_a   1.000
_cell.length_b   1.000
_cell.length_c   1.000
_cell.angle_alpha   90.00
_cell.angle_beta   90.00
_cell.angle_gamma   90.00
#
_symmetry.space_group_name_H-M   'P 1'
#
loop_
_entity.id
_entity.type
_entity.pdbx_description
1 polymer ?
#
loop_
_entity_poly.entity_id
_entity_poly.type
_entity_poly.pdbx_seq_one_letter_code
_entity_poly.pdbx_strand_id
1 'polypeptide(L)' 'MPDIPRANLETYRDRVEPVLKAACFGCHGPKKQKGSFRIDALDSDLLMGSDVSWWLEEGEVISNGEMPPEV' A
#
# COMPACT_ATOMS: atom_id res chain seq x y z
N MET A 1 -17.48 21.01 16.05
CA MET A 1 -16.45 19.98 15.85
C MET A 1 -16.05 20.06 14.38
N PRO A 2 -14.77 20.16 14.02
CA PRO A 2 -14.40 20.14 12.61
C PRO A 2 -14.72 18.74 12.05
N ASP A 3 -15.17 18.67 10.81
CA ASP A 3 -15.32 17.41 10.08
C ASP A 3 -13.97 16.69 10.02
N ILE A 4 -13.87 15.55 10.70
CA ILE A 4 -12.67 14.71 10.65
C ILE A 4 -12.68 14.01 9.29
N PRO A 5 -11.62 14.13 8.48
CA PRO A 5 -11.55 13.45 7.20
C PRO A 5 -11.63 11.94 7.39
N ARG A 6 -12.44 11.29 6.54
CA ARG A 6 -12.62 9.83 6.52
C ARG A 6 -11.97 9.26 5.27
N ALA A 7 -11.36 8.08 5.39
CA ALA A 7 -10.77 7.41 4.26
C ALA A 7 -11.84 7.03 3.23
N ASN A 8 -11.53 7.23 1.95
CA ASN A 8 -12.40 6.83 0.86
C ASN A 8 -12.04 5.41 0.38
N LEU A 9 -12.57 4.41 1.07
CA LEU A 9 -12.28 3.00 0.80
C LEU A 9 -12.85 2.52 -0.54
N GLU A 10 -13.89 3.16 -1.06
CA GLU A 10 -14.45 2.87 -2.38
C GLU A 10 -13.43 3.27 -3.47
N THR A 11 -12.91 4.49 -3.41
CA THR A 11 -11.87 4.95 -4.34
C THR A 11 -10.60 4.11 -4.24
N TYR A 12 -10.22 3.69 -3.02
CA TYR A 12 -9.10 2.77 -2.85
C TYR A 12 -9.29 1.48 -3.65
N ARG A 13 -10.44 0.79 -3.47
CA ARG A 13 -10.73 -0.48 -4.15
C ARG A 13 -10.83 -0.33 -5.66
N ASP A 14 -11.41 0.78 -6.12
CA ASP A 14 -11.67 0.97 -7.55
C ASP A 14 -10.46 1.50 -8.33
N ARG A 15 -9.55 2.22 -7.65
CA ARG A 15 -8.48 2.98 -8.33
C ARG A 15 -7.08 2.65 -7.83
N VAL A 16 -6.89 2.40 -6.54
CA VAL A 16 -5.57 2.17 -5.95
C VAL A 16 -5.23 0.68 -5.96
N GLU A 17 -6.11 -0.17 -5.44
CA GLU A 17 -5.90 -1.61 -5.34
C GLU A 17 -5.57 -2.27 -6.71
N PRO A 18 -6.19 -1.91 -7.85
CA PRO A 18 -5.83 -2.48 -9.15
C PRO A 18 -4.39 -2.15 -9.57
N VAL A 19 -3.89 -0.96 -9.21
CA VAL A 19 -2.50 -0.56 -9.48
C VAL A 19 -1.54 -1.39 -8.62
N LEU A 20 -1.84 -1.54 -7.32
CA LEU A 20 -1.04 -2.37 -6.42
C LEU A 20 -1.03 -3.85 -6.84
N LYS A 21 -2.17 -4.36 -7.33
CA LYS A 21 -2.26 -5.71 -7.91
C LYS A 21 -1.33 -5.89 -9.11
N ALA A 22 -1.27 -4.89 -9.99
CA ALA A 22 -0.46 -4.95 -11.20
C ALA A 22 1.05 -4.78 -10.92
N ALA A 23 1.41 -3.89 -9.99
CA ALA A 23 2.81 -3.49 -9.79
C ALA A 23 3.48 -4.15 -8.57
N CYS A 24 2.74 -4.41 -7.49
CA CYS A 24 3.31 -4.78 -6.19
C CYS A 24 3.04 -6.24 -5.82
N PHE A 25 1.81 -6.72 -6.02
CA PHE A 25 1.36 -8.02 -5.48
C PHE A 25 2.05 -9.23 -6.11
N GLY A 26 2.67 -9.07 -7.29
CA GLY A 26 3.47 -10.12 -7.91
C GLY A 26 4.68 -10.54 -7.07
N CYS A 27 5.25 -9.60 -6.29
CA CYS A 27 6.42 -9.83 -5.44
C CYS A 27 6.12 -9.71 -3.93
N HIS A 28 5.07 -8.97 -3.55
CA HIS A 28 4.67 -8.67 -2.18
C HIS A 28 3.21 -9.07 -1.92
N GLY A 29 2.82 -10.26 -2.38
CA GLY A 29 1.48 -10.81 -2.29
C GLY A 29 1.44 -12.22 -1.68
N PRO A 30 0.30 -12.92 -1.74
CA PRO A 30 0.17 -14.24 -1.10
C PRO A 30 1.07 -15.30 -1.73
N LYS A 31 1.38 -15.15 -3.03
CA LYS A 31 2.23 -16.08 -3.79
C LYS A 31 3.73 -15.90 -3.52
N LYS A 32 4.16 -14.67 -3.24
CA LYS A 32 5.57 -14.30 -3.04
C LYS A 32 5.63 -13.14 -2.05
N GLN A 33 6.42 -13.30 -1.00
CA GLN A 33 6.54 -12.34 0.11
C GLN A 33 7.99 -11.85 0.15
N LYS A 34 8.43 -11.16 -0.90
CA LYS A 34 9.82 -10.65 -0.95
C LYS A 34 10.02 -9.66 0.20
N GLY A 35 11.15 -9.77 0.89
CA GLY A 35 11.43 -8.94 2.08
C GLY A 35 10.50 -9.23 3.26
N SER A 36 9.81 -10.37 3.28
CA SER A 36 8.81 -10.72 4.31
C SER A 36 7.67 -9.68 4.44
N PHE A 37 7.37 -8.99 3.34
CA PHE A 37 6.37 -7.91 3.28
C PHE A 37 5.14 -8.30 2.45
N ARG A 38 3.96 -7.85 2.89
CA ARG A 38 2.63 -8.22 2.38
C ARG A 38 1.73 -6.99 2.23
N ILE A 39 1.94 -6.23 1.15
CA ILE A 39 1.13 -5.05 0.85
C ILE A 39 -0.35 -5.38 0.57
N ASP A 40 -0.65 -6.62 0.16
CA ASP A 40 -2.02 -7.07 -0.08
C ASP A 40 -2.83 -7.30 1.21
N ALA A 41 -2.17 -7.35 2.36
CA ALA A 41 -2.79 -7.61 3.66
C ALA A 41 -2.90 -6.36 4.54
N LEU A 42 -2.37 -5.21 4.09
CA LEU A 42 -2.45 -3.96 4.85
C LEU A 42 -3.89 -3.43 4.87
N ASP A 43 -4.23 -2.79 5.99
CA ASP A 43 -5.46 -2.01 6.10
C ASP A 43 -5.48 -0.88 5.05
N SER A 44 -6.52 -0.88 4.22
CA SER A 44 -6.75 0.13 3.18
C SER A 44 -7.15 1.51 3.72
N ASP A 45 -7.43 1.65 5.01
CA ASP A 45 -7.66 2.97 5.64
C ASP A 45 -6.33 3.71 5.85
N LEU A 46 -5.97 4.55 4.86
CA LEU A 46 -4.73 5.35 4.87
C LEU A 46 -4.74 6.53 5.85
N LEU A 47 -5.84 6.77 6.58
CA LEU A 47 -5.94 7.88 7.54
C LEU A 47 -5.92 7.40 9.00
N MET A 48 -6.69 6.34 9.29
CA MET A 48 -6.93 5.85 10.65
C MET A 48 -6.73 4.33 10.79
N GLY A 49 -6.33 3.64 9.73
CA GLY A 49 -6.08 2.19 9.75
C GLY A 49 -4.85 1.81 10.59
N SER A 50 -4.75 0.53 10.93
CA SER A 50 -3.62 0.02 11.74
C SER A 50 -2.26 0.11 11.04
N ASP A 51 -2.27 0.18 9.71
CA ASP A 51 -1.07 0.06 8.87
C ASP A 51 -0.65 1.37 8.20
N VAL A 52 -1.13 2.53 8.68
CA VAL A 52 -0.78 3.83 8.10
C VAL A 52 0.73 4.08 8.06
N SER A 53 1.47 3.67 9.08
CA SER A 53 2.94 3.82 9.09
C SER A 53 3.60 3.01 7.97
N TRP A 54 3.12 1.80 7.69
CA TRP A 54 3.62 0.99 6.57
C TRP A 54 3.38 1.67 5.23
N TRP A 55 2.20 2.25 5.02
CA TRP A 55 1.92 2.98 3.78
C TRP A 55 2.84 4.19 3.56
N LEU A 56 3.25 4.87 4.63
CA LEU A 56 4.20 5.97 4.58
C LEU A 56 5.62 5.47 4.25
N GLU A 57 6.08 4.43 4.95
CA GLU A 57 7.41 3.85 4.76
C GLU A 57 7.59 3.29 3.34
N GLU A 58 6.64 2.50 2.84
CA GLU A 58 6.71 1.96 1.48
C GLU A 58 6.62 3.06 0.42
N GLY A 59 5.86 4.12 0.70
CA GLY A 59 5.81 5.32 -0.13
C GLY A 59 7.16 6.01 -0.25
N GLU A 60 7.93 6.07 0.84
CA GLU A 60 9.30 6.61 0.85
C GLU A 60 10.27 5.71 0.06
N VAL A 61 10.24 4.39 0.27
CA VAL A 61 11.06 3.41 -0.47
C VAL A 61 10.84 3.54 -1.98
N ILE A 62 9.59 3.68 -2.42
CA ILE A 62 9.25 3.91 -3.83
C ILE A 62 9.75 5.28 -4.30
N SER A 63 9.55 6.33 -3.50
CA SER A 63 9.96 7.71 -3.84
C SER A 63 11.48 7.86 -3.96
N ASN A 64 12.23 7.08 -3.18
CA ASN A 64 13.69 7.01 -3.22
C ASN A 64 14.22 6.15 -4.38
N GLY A 65 13.35 5.48 -5.12
CA GLY A 65 13.72 4.62 -6.24
C GLY A 65 14.34 3.28 -5.83
N GLU A 66 14.18 2.87 -4.57
CA GLU A 66 14.66 1.56 -4.07
C GLU A 66 13.78 0.41 -4.58
N MET A 67 12.52 0.71 -4.91
CA MET A 67 11.55 -0.21 -5.49
C MET A 67 10.95 0.36 -6.79
N PRO A 68 10.77 -0.47 -7.83
CA PRO A 68 11.25 -1.84 -7.94
C PRO A 68 12.79 -1.87 -8.04
N PRO A 69 13.45 -2.87 -7.43
CA PRO A 69 14.90 -2.94 -7.46
C PRO A 69 15.35 -3.20 -8.90
N GLU A 70 16.40 -2.51 -9.33
CA GLU A 70 17.11 -2.89 -10.55
C GLU A 70 17.57 -4.35 -10.39
N VAL A 71 17.10 -5.19 -11.31
CA VAL A 71 17.34 -6.63 -11.33
C VAL A 71 18.80 -6.98 -11.51
#